data_AF-A0A932LD61-F1
#
_entry.id   AF-A0A932LD61-F1
#
_cell.length_a   1.000
_cell.length_b   1.000
_cell.length_c   1.000
_cell.angle_alpha   90.00
_cell.angle_beta   90.00
_cell.angle_gamma   90.00
#
_symmetry.space_group_name_H-M   'P 1'
#
loop_
_entity.id
_entity.type
_entity.pdbx_description
1 polymer ?
#
loop_
_entity_poly.entity_id
_entity_poly.type
_entity_poly.pdbx_seq_one_letter_code
_entity_poly.pdbx_strand_id
1 'polypeptide(L)'
;MRGSSVIGASIWDSGNRWLTIHGTNYLVVRDCVGYRSIGHGFFLEDGTEVNNVLDRNLAVQAFAGKPLPGQVLPFDKNDGAGFWWANSLNTFTRNVACENERYGYRFEATPTSRLDLTLSVLQPDGTRQKVDIRTLPFVRFGDNECHSDGLYGFNLGEGVTRVGPDQRHPFVIRNMKIWAVHYAFLGQSPCVLLENMRIHKCDYGIYNPNFDRHVYRDLTISETPDEPFSSGYADNSVQYGVLTVDGLVFENIRSTYNILIPLTHYNGSGSAVSHFRNVKLANWSGDNRRALANMYGGKSLLPPTPKGVPIYFHDYFGPHRHAKVVSARAVDLLADGNAYREVPLLTGDESRAAEVHDVEFPDLLDAVDDRAPATVITHASPSAPGKLLVRGTTSDNGTVKKVLVNGREAKATAGNFAEWEVTLDGVEPGETQLTASAEDAAGNVEKLPHTLGD
;
A
#
# COMPACT_ATOMS: atom_id res chain seq x y z
N MET A 1 7.57 25.92 2.85
CA MET A 1 8.94 25.94 3.38
C MET A 1 9.52 24.56 3.17
N ARG A 2 10.73 24.45 2.63
CA ARG A 2 11.46 23.20 2.42
C ARG A 2 12.72 23.25 3.29
N GLY A 3 13.18 22.10 3.78
CA GLY A 3 14.37 22.04 4.66
C GLY A 3 14.07 21.81 6.14
N SER A 4 12.80 21.70 6.53
CA SER A 4 12.42 21.26 7.88
C SER A 4 12.65 19.76 8.04
N SER A 5 13.11 19.35 9.22
CA SER A 5 13.27 17.93 9.55
C SER A 5 13.10 17.65 11.04
N VAL A 6 12.70 16.41 11.36
CA VAL A 6 12.68 15.81 12.69
C VAL A 6 13.47 14.52 12.59
N ILE A 7 14.70 14.51 13.11
CA ILE A 7 15.63 13.39 12.94
C ILE A 7 16.16 12.93 14.30
N GLY A 8 16.05 11.63 14.59
CA GLY A 8 16.61 11.04 15.81
C GLY A 8 15.86 11.41 17.09
N ALA A 9 14.59 11.80 16.99
CA ALA A 9 13.79 12.23 18.13
C ALA A 9 13.06 11.07 18.81
N SER A 10 12.88 11.16 20.13
CA SER A 10 11.95 10.32 20.89
C SER A 10 10.81 11.19 21.40
N ILE A 11 9.57 10.88 21.00
CA ILE A 11 8.36 11.64 21.32
C ILE A 11 7.41 10.70 22.04
N TRP A 12 7.07 11.04 23.28
CA TRP A 12 6.31 10.13 24.13
C TRP A 12 5.33 10.83 25.07
N ASP A 13 4.30 10.09 25.48
CA ASP A 13 3.20 10.55 26.36
C ASP A 13 2.45 11.77 25.77
N SER A 14 2.20 11.71 24.46
CA SER A 14 1.48 12.76 23.75
C SER A 14 -0.02 12.72 24.04
N GLY A 15 -0.62 13.88 24.26
CA GLY A 15 -2.06 14.02 24.49
C GLY A 15 -2.95 13.90 23.23
N ASN A 16 -2.37 13.84 22.02
CA ASN A 16 -3.13 13.49 20.82
C ASN A 16 -2.28 12.94 19.64
N ARG A 17 -1.07 13.46 19.40
CA ARG A 17 -0.21 13.06 18.28
C ARG A 17 1.26 13.06 18.70
N TRP A 18 2.09 12.12 18.22
CA TRP A 18 3.55 12.27 18.35
C TRP A 18 4.04 13.36 17.40
N LEU A 19 3.58 13.33 16.15
CA LEU A 19 3.95 14.33 15.16
C LEU A 19 2.79 14.56 14.19
N THR A 20 2.30 15.80 14.18
CA THR A 20 1.35 16.28 13.17
C THR A 20 2.13 16.96 12.04
N ILE A 21 1.90 16.51 10.81
CA ILE A 21 2.33 17.16 9.58
C ILE A 21 1.08 17.85 9.02
N HIS A 22 0.98 19.16 9.23
CA HIS A 22 -0.17 19.97 8.84
C HIS A 22 0.28 21.01 7.82
N GLY A 23 -0.29 20.99 6.62
CA GLY A 23 -0.02 21.95 5.54
C GLY A 23 1.45 21.99 5.11
N THR A 24 2.21 20.93 5.41
CA THR A 24 3.66 20.86 5.27
C THR A 24 4.05 19.89 4.15
N ASN A 25 4.96 20.35 3.29
CA ASN A 25 5.50 19.57 2.17
C ASN A 25 7.02 19.45 2.34
N TYR A 26 7.60 18.38 1.82
CA TYR A 26 9.05 18.14 1.87
C TYR A 26 9.64 18.07 3.29
N LEU A 27 8.85 17.70 4.31
CA LEU A 27 9.35 17.41 5.66
C LEU A 27 10.10 16.08 5.65
N VAL A 28 11.23 16.03 6.36
CA VAL A 28 11.96 14.78 6.61
C VAL A 28 11.75 14.35 8.06
N VAL A 29 11.09 13.23 8.27
CA VAL A 29 10.88 12.58 9.58
C VAL A 29 11.62 11.25 9.56
N ARG A 30 12.73 11.16 10.29
CA ARG A 30 13.61 10.01 10.18
C ARG A 30 14.23 9.57 11.49
N ASP A 31 14.40 8.27 11.67
CA ASP A 31 15.05 7.72 12.86
C ASP A 31 14.33 8.14 14.17
N CYS A 32 13.01 8.38 14.10
CA CYS A 32 12.22 8.83 15.24
C CYS A 32 11.48 7.67 15.91
N VAL A 33 11.32 7.76 17.23
CA VAL A 33 10.48 6.87 18.02
C VAL A 33 9.28 7.66 18.53
N GLY A 34 8.08 7.20 18.19
CA GLY A 34 6.83 7.60 18.81
C GLY A 34 6.37 6.54 19.80
N TYR A 35 6.13 6.92 21.06
CA TYR A 35 5.69 6.00 22.10
C TYR A 35 4.56 6.55 22.95
N ARG A 36 3.42 5.86 23.06
CA ARG A 36 2.24 6.29 23.84
C ARG A 36 1.68 7.65 23.40
N SER A 37 0.65 7.59 22.57
CA SER A 37 -0.20 8.75 22.29
C SER A 37 -1.64 8.42 22.67
N ILE A 38 -2.37 9.36 23.23
CA ILE A 38 -3.83 9.37 23.01
C ILE A 38 -4.01 9.75 21.54
N GLY A 39 -4.88 9.10 20.78
CA GLY A 39 -5.01 9.31 19.34
C GLY A 39 -3.90 8.72 18.46
N HIS A 40 -3.86 9.13 17.19
CA HIS A 40 -2.87 8.71 16.19
C HIS A 40 -1.42 9.12 16.54
N GLY A 41 -0.45 8.49 15.87
CA GLY A 41 0.97 8.71 16.05
C GLY A 41 1.55 9.75 15.09
N PHE A 42 2.17 9.28 14.01
CA PHE A 42 2.60 10.11 12.88
C PHE A 42 1.39 10.38 11.98
N PHE A 43 0.99 11.65 11.86
CA PHE A 43 -0.32 12.03 11.32
C PHE A 43 -0.21 13.16 10.29
N LEU A 44 -0.72 12.95 9.07
CA LEU A 44 -0.79 13.96 8.02
C LEU A 44 -2.22 14.51 7.94
N GLU A 45 -2.42 15.78 8.29
CA GLU A 45 -3.74 16.30 8.69
C GLU A 45 -4.61 16.87 7.58
N ASP A 46 -4.09 17.61 6.60
CA ASP A 46 -4.93 18.36 5.66
C ASP A 46 -5.33 17.57 4.41
N GLY A 47 -4.60 16.49 4.11
CA GLY A 47 -4.70 15.80 2.82
C GLY A 47 -3.99 16.56 1.68
N THR A 48 -3.27 17.65 1.97
CA THR A 48 -2.51 18.42 0.96
C THR A 48 -1.00 18.33 1.11
N GLU A 49 -0.54 17.63 2.13
CA GLU A 49 0.85 17.36 2.46
C GLU A 49 1.46 16.38 1.46
N VAL A 50 2.45 16.83 0.68
CA VAL A 50 3.10 16.05 -0.37
C VAL A 50 4.61 16.09 -0.27
N ASN A 51 5.24 15.05 -0.81
CA ASN A 51 6.68 14.84 -0.85
C ASN A 51 7.35 14.83 0.53
N ASN A 52 6.61 14.51 1.59
CA ASN A 52 7.19 14.26 2.91
C ASN A 52 7.83 12.86 2.94
N VAL A 53 8.88 12.73 3.74
CA VAL A 53 9.62 11.49 3.92
C VAL A 53 9.47 11.03 5.37
N LEU A 54 8.84 9.88 5.56
CA LEU A 54 8.78 9.16 6.83
C LEU A 54 9.60 7.89 6.65
N ASP A 55 10.82 7.89 7.20
CA ASP A 55 11.78 6.81 7.01
C ASP A 55 12.37 6.30 8.33
N ARG A 56 12.46 4.98 8.51
CA ARG A 56 13.04 4.36 9.73
C ARG A 56 12.45 4.87 11.05
N ASN A 57 11.15 5.14 11.07
CA ASN A 57 10.45 5.52 12.30
C ASN A 57 9.82 4.30 12.96
N LEU A 58 9.73 4.35 14.29
CA LEU A 58 9.09 3.35 15.12
C LEU A 58 7.85 3.95 15.78
N ALA A 59 6.68 3.35 15.53
CA ALA A 59 5.37 3.81 16.00
C ALA A 59 4.76 2.79 16.98
N VAL A 60 4.73 3.14 18.28
CA VAL A 60 4.36 2.20 19.36
C VAL A 60 3.28 2.77 20.26
N GLN A 61 2.17 2.06 20.42
CA GLN A 61 1.11 2.40 21.39
C GLN A 61 0.40 3.75 21.11
N ALA A 62 -0.10 3.95 19.89
CA ALA A 62 -1.13 4.94 19.62
C ALA A 62 -2.50 4.41 20.07
N PHE A 63 -3.14 5.05 21.05
CA PHE A 63 -4.42 4.64 21.63
C PHE A 63 -5.59 5.42 21.05
N ALA A 64 -6.81 4.89 21.12
CA ALA A 64 -8.00 5.62 20.71
C ALA A 64 -8.23 6.83 21.63
N GLY A 65 -8.50 7.97 21.00
CA GLY A 65 -8.92 9.19 21.66
C GLY A 65 -10.34 9.58 21.24
N LYS A 66 -10.87 10.64 21.84
CA LYS A 66 -12.08 11.27 21.30
C LYS A 66 -11.70 12.04 20.02
N PRO A 67 -12.57 12.09 19.01
CA PRO A 67 -12.41 13.03 17.90
C PRO A 67 -12.19 14.44 18.42
N LEU A 68 -11.24 15.19 17.85
CA LEU A 68 -11.01 16.57 18.25
C LEU A 68 -12.15 17.49 17.77
N PRO A 69 -12.52 18.53 18.54
CA PRO A 69 -13.50 19.51 18.07
C PRO A 69 -12.93 20.30 16.88
N GLY A 70 -13.71 20.44 15.81
CA GLY A 70 -13.33 21.29 14.66
C GLY A 70 -12.20 20.73 13.77
N GLN A 71 -12.02 19.41 13.72
CA GLN A 71 -11.05 18.76 12.82
C GLN A 71 -11.21 19.21 11.37
N VAL A 72 -10.07 19.42 10.68
CA VAL A 72 -10.02 19.68 9.24
C VAL A 72 -10.60 18.48 8.47
N LEU A 73 -10.28 17.26 8.91
CA LEU A 73 -10.81 16.02 8.33
C LEU A 73 -11.93 15.45 9.22
N PRO A 74 -13.21 15.63 8.86
CA PRO A 74 -14.35 15.24 9.69
C PRO A 74 -14.54 13.72 9.82
N PHE A 75 -13.79 12.94 9.04
CA PHE A 75 -13.76 11.48 9.09
C PHE A 75 -12.69 10.94 10.05
N ASP A 76 -11.74 11.76 10.53
CA ASP A 76 -10.77 11.36 11.56
C ASP A 76 -11.50 11.04 12.87
N LYS A 77 -11.67 9.75 13.16
CA LYS A 77 -12.28 9.25 14.40
C LYS A 77 -11.33 9.19 15.58
N ASN A 78 -10.05 9.44 15.35
CA ASN A 78 -9.01 9.40 16.36
C ASN A 78 -8.78 7.99 16.97
N ASP A 79 -8.96 6.92 16.18
CA ASP A 79 -9.03 5.55 16.71
C ASP A 79 -7.68 4.91 17.11
N GLY A 80 -6.56 5.65 17.12
CA GLY A 80 -5.24 5.10 17.43
C GLY A 80 -4.60 4.36 16.25
N ALA A 81 -3.74 5.07 15.53
CA ALA A 81 -3.00 4.53 14.38
C ALA A 81 -1.54 4.95 14.49
N GLY A 82 -0.60 4.04 14.25
CA GLY A 82 0.83 4.36 14.26
C GLY A 82 1.20 5.39 13.18
N PHE A 83 0.75 5.12 11.95
CA PHE A 83 0.84 6.03 10.81
C PHE A 83 -0.55 6.29 10.22
N TRP A 84 -0.90 7.57 10.05
CA TRP A 84 -2.20 7.97 9.51
C TRP A 84 -2.05 9.08 8.47
N TRP A 85 -2.73 8.96 7.33
CA TRP A 85 -2.71 9.97 6.28
C TRP A 85 -4.00 9.97 5.43
N ALA A 86 -4.28 11.11 4.80
CA ALA A 86 -5.40 11.30 3.89
C ALA A 86 -5.01 11.46 2.41
N ASN A 87 -3.72 11.57 2.11
CA ASN A 87 -3.21 11.54 0.74
C ASN A 87 -1.87 10.79 0.70
N SER A 88 -1.66 9.99 -0.34
CA SER A 88 -0.52 9.08 -0.36
C SER A 88 0.70 9.65 -1.06
N LEU A 89 0.73 10.89 -1.57
CA LEU A 89 1.89 11.46 -2.29
C LEU A 89 3.07 11.77 -1.36
N ASN A 90 3.53 10.78 -0.62
CA ASN A 90 4.55 10.83 0.41
C ASN A 90 5.35 9.53 0.38
N THR A 91 6.47 9.51 1.11
CA THR A 91 7.36 8.35 1.24
C THR A 91 7.21 7.73 2.63
N PHE A 92 6.92 6.44 2.66
CA PHE A 92 6.92 5.62 3.87
C PHE A 92 7.86 4.44 3.65
N THR A 93 9.07 4.51 4.21
CA THR A 93 10.06 3.45 4.02
C THR A 93 10.66 2.98 5.32
N ARG A 94 10.87 1.66 5.44
CA ARG A 94 11.61 1.06 6.58
C ARG A 94 11.03 1.41 7.95
N ASN A 95 9.74 1.75 8.01
CA ASN A 95 9.07 2.05 9.26
C ASN A 95 8.56 0.78 9.92
N VAL A 96 8.41 0.83 11.25
CA VAL A 96 7.81 -0.25 12.04
C VAL A 96 6.65 0.31 12.84
N ALA A 97 5.49 -0.32 12.76
CA ALA A 97 4.34 -0.04 13.62
C ALA A 97 4.04 -1.27 14.49
N CYS A 98 3.83 -1.06 15.79
CA CYS A 98 3.39 -2.13 16.67
C CYS A 98 2.60 -1.68 17.90
N GLU A 99 1.78 -2.58 18.43
CA GLU A 99 0.97 -2.37 19.64
C GLU A 99 0.09 -1.11 19.63
N ASN A 100 -0.28 -0.61 18.45
CA ASN A 100 -1.26 0.46 18.34
C ASN A 100 -2.66 -0.11 18.54
N GLU A 101 -3.59 0.68 19.08
CA GLU A 101 -4.90 0.19 19.49
C GLU A 101 -5.72 -0.35 18.32
N ARG A 102 -5.64 0.28 17.14
CA ARG A 102 -6.45 -0.14 15.99
C ARG A 102 -5.70 -0.30 14.69
N TYR A 103 -4.76 0.58 14.32
CA TYR A 103 -4.09 0.49 13.02
C TYR A 103 -2.57 0.61 13.13
N GLY A 104 -1.82 -0.24 12.41
CA GLY A 104 -0.42 0.04 12.12
C GLY A 104 -0.31 1.20 11.12
N TYR A 105 -0.87 1.00 9.93
CA TYR A 105 -0.90 1.96 8.82
C TYR A 105 -2.34 2.23 8.36
N ARG A 106 -2.78 3.49 8.37
CA ARG A 106 -4.14 3.91 7.98
C ARG A 106 -4.13 5.02 6.93
N PHE A 107 -4.56 4.64 5.72
CA PHE A 107 -5.04 5.57 4.71
C PHE A 107 -6.56 5.72 4.82
N GLU A 108 -7.06 6.94 5.05
CA GLU A 108 -8.49 7.23 5.00
C GLU A 108 -8.77 8.55 4.28
N ALA A 109 -9.71 8.50 3.35
CA ALA A 109 -10.17 9.67 2.61
C ALA A 109 -11.66 9.47 2.28
N THR A 110 -12.49 9.49 3.33
CA THR A 110 -13.92 9.25 3.24
C THR A 110 -14.65 10.55 2.87
N PRO A 111 -15.34 10.64 1.72
CA PRO A 111 -16.07 11.85 1.37
C PRO A 111 -17.22 12.06 2.35
N THR A 112 -17.45 13.31 2.75
CA THR A 112 -18.58 13.67 3.62
C THR A 112 -19.32 14.86 3.04
N SER A 113 -20.55 15.11 3.48
CA SER A 113 -21.29 16.32 3.09
C SER A 113 -20.59 17.63 3.48
N ARG A 114 -19.58 17.56 4.36
CA ARG A 114 -18.82 18.72 4.87
C ARG A 114 -17.42 18.86 4.26
N LEU A 115 -16.94 17.86 3.52
CA LEU A 115 -15.59 17.87 2.95
C LEU A 115 -15.59 17.25 1.55
N ASP A 116 -15.28 18.10 0.57
CA ASP A 116 -14.85 17.68 -0.76
C ASP A 116 -13.37 17.29 -0.72
N LEU A 117 -13.06 16.12 -1.28
CA LEU A 117 -11.70 15.57 -1.33
C LEU A 117 -10.88 16.13 -2.50
N THR A 118 -11.46 17.05 -3.27
CA THR A 118 -10.77 17.82 -4.31
C THR A 118 -10.04 19.03 -3.70
N LEU A 119 -8.79 18.82 -3.28
CA LEU A 119 -8.00 19.78 -2.53
C LEU A 119 -6.91 20.47 -3.38
N SER A 120 -6.41 21.61 -2.89
CA SER A 120 -5.40 22.43 -3.59
C SER A 120 -3.98 21.94 -3.28
N VAL A 121 -3.47 21.04 -4.11
CA VAL A 121 -2.22 20.30 -3.90
C VAL A 121 -1.06 20.96 -4.67
N LEU A 122 0.11 21.05 -4.02
CA LEU A 122 1.34 21.57 -4.63
C LEU A 122 1.80 20.66 -5.76
N GLN A 123 2.10 21.25 -6.92
CA GLN A 123 2.59 20.56 -8.10
C GLN A 123 4.13 20.64 -8.21
N PRO A 124 4.76 19.78 -9.02
CA PRO A 124 6.22 19.76 -9.17
C PRO A 124 6.83 21.09 -9.65
N ASP A 125 6.07 21.94 -10.34
CA ASP A 125 6.52 23.26 -10.82
C ASP A 125 6.30 24.40 -9.81
N GLY A 126 5.77 24.09 -8.63
CA GLY A 126 5.48 25.06 -7.57
C GLY A 126 4.10 25.69 -7.65
N THR A 127 3.33 25.43 -8.70
CA THR A 127 1.92 25.83 -8.78
C THR A 127 1.05 24.96 -7.86
N ARG A 128 -0.20 25.35 -7.64
CA ARG A 128 -1.19 24.50 -6.95
C ARG A 128 -2.33 24.16 -7.88
N GLN A 129 -2.80 22.92 -7.82
CA GLN A 129 -3.93 22.44 -8.61
C GLN A 129 -4.95 21.72 -7.73
N LYS A 130 -6.22 21.77 -8.17
CA LYS A 130 -7.31 21.03 -7.54
C LYS A 130 -7.24 19.57 -7.97
N VAL A 131 -6.98 18.67 -7.02
CA VAL A 131 -6.81 17.23 -7.25
C VAL A 131 -7.65 16.45 -6.25
N ASP A 132 -8.30 15.38 -6.69
CA ASP A 132 -8.90 14.40 -5.78
C ASP A 132 -7.78 13.63 -5.09
N ILE A 133 -7.60 13.87 -3.80
CA ILE A 133 -6.45 13.36 -3.03
C ILE A 133 -6.41 11.83 -2.94
N ARG A 134 -7.53 11.15 -3.21
CA ARG A 134 -7.60 9.69 -3.28
C ARG A 134 -6.82 9.10 -4.45
N THR A 135 -6.65 9.90 -5.51
CA THR A 135 -5.98 9.50 -6.76
C THR A 135 -4.46 9.62 -6.70
N LEU A 136 -3.93 10.25 -5.65
CA LEU A 136 -2.51 10.48 -5.48
C LEU A 136 -1.82 9.19 -5.00
N PRO A 137 -0.89 8.60 -5.76
CA PRO A 137 -0.15 7.41 -5.37
C PRO A 137 1.09 7.75 -4.55
N PHE A 138 1.64 6.73 -3.89
CA PHE A 138 2.90 6.83 -3.15
C PHE A 138 4.04 7.40 -3.99
N VAL A 139 4.87 8.23 -3.35
CA VAL A 139 6.23 8.43 -3.85
C VAL A 139 6.96 7.11 -3.66
N ARG A 140 6.99 6.58 -2.42
CA ARG A 140 7.45 5.21 -2.13
C ARG A 140 6.70 4.64 -0.93
N PHE A 141 6.35 3.35 -1.00
CA PHE A 141 5.93 2.57 0.15
C PHE A 141 6.67 1.23 0.13
N GLY A 142 7.69 1.08 0.98
CA GLY A 142 8.64 -0.01 0.86
C GLY A 142 9.30 -0.43 2.16
N ASP A 143 9.55 -1.72 2.32
CA ASP A 143 10.33 -2.29 3.44
C ASP A 143 9.73 -1.97 4.83
N ASN A 144 8.43 -1.70 4.89
CA ASN A 144 7.72 -1.42 6.14
C ASN A 144 7.31 -2.72 6.84
N GLU A 145 7.18 -2.64 8.15
CA GLU A 145 6.74 -3.73 9.01
C GLU A 145 5.62 -3.27 9.95
N CYS A 146 4.70 -4.18 10.22
CA CYS A 146 3.58 -4.00 11.13
C CYS A 146 3.35 -5.29 11.92
N HIS A 147 3.20 -5.19 13.25
CA HIS A 147 2.83 -6.34 14.06
C HIS A 147 2.16 -6.01 15.38
N SER A 148 1.36 -6.94 15.90
CA SER A 148 0.74 -6.81 17.24
C SER A 148 -0.15 -5.57 17.40
N ASP A 149 -0.54 -4.93 16.30
CA ASP A 149 -1.56 -3.88 16.27
C ASP A 149 -2.96 -4.48 16.48
N GLY A 150 -3.81 -3.76 17.21
CA GLY A 150 -5.03 -4.32 17.79
C GLY A 150 -6.09 -4.76 16.79
N LEU A 151 -6.14 -4.18 15.58
CA LEU A 151 -7.17 -4.55 14.59
C LEU A 151 -6.65 -4.70 13.16
N TYR A 152 -5.99 -3.69 12.59
CA TYR A 152 -5.56 -3.68 11.20
C TYR A 152 -4.05 -3.48 11.08
N GLY A 153 -3.41 -4.28 10.23
CA GLY A 153 -2.02 -4.08 9.90
C GLY A 153 -1.83 -2.89 8.95
N PHE A 154 -2.39 -3.03 7.74
CA PHE A 154 -2.40 -1.97 6.74
C PHE A 154 -3.77 -1.82 6.10
N ASN A 155 -4.38 -0.66 6.35
CA ASN A 155 -5.60 -0.18 5.71
C ASN A 155 -5.25 0.76 4.54
N LEU A 156 -5.38 0.28 3.30
CA LEU A 156 -5.22 1.06 2.07
C LEU A 156 -6.58 1.54 1.57
N GLY A 157 -7.16 2.45 2.34
CA GLY A 157 -8.41 3.11 2.04
C GLY A 157 -9.58 2.38 2.65
N GLU A 158 -10.16 2.98 3.69
CA GLU A 158 -11.55 2.72 4.09
C GLU A 158 -12.39 3.90 3.61
N GLY A 159 -13.61 3.66 3.13
CA GLY A 159 -14.52 4.74 2.76
C GLY A 159 -14.15 5.51 1.49
N VAL A 160 -13.12 5.10 0.75
CA VAL A 160 -12.68 5.74 -0.51
C VAL A 160 -13.64 5.52 -1.70
N THR A 161 -14.66 4.67 -1.53
CA THR A 161 -15.72 4.38 -2.51
C THR A 161 -15.20 4.02 -3.91
N ARG A 162 -14.16 3.18 -3.97
CA ARG A 162 -13.47 2.73 -5.21
C ARG A 162 -12.81 3.84 -6.03
N VAL A 163 -12.60 5.03 -5.44
CA VAL A 163 -11.76 6.06 -6.06
C VAL A 163 -10.32 5.82 -5.63
N GLY A 164 -9.40 5.92 -6.57
CA GLY A 164 -7.98 5.65 -6.37
C GLY A 164 -7.16 6.10 -7.58
N PRO A 165 -5.86 5.80 -7.59
CA PRO A 165 -4.98 6.11 -8.70
C PRO A 165 -5.41 5.42 -10.00
N ASP A 166 -4.79 5.84 -11.10
CA ASP A 166 -4.95 5.22 -12.42
C ASP A 166 -3.98 4.03 -12.64
N GLN A 167 -4.05 3.41 -13.81
CA GLN A 167 -3.24 2.23 -14.19
C GLN A 167 -1.75 2.54 -14.37
N ARG A 168 -1.43 3.78 -14.73
CA ARG A 168 -0.07 4.27 -14.98
C ARG A 168 0.63 4.66 -13.69
N HIS A 169 -0.13 5.01 -12.65
CA HIS A 169 0.39 5.46 -11.37
C HIS A 169 -0.24 4.69 -10.20
N PRO A 170 -0.20 3.34 -10.16
CA PRO A 170 -0.88 2.55 -9.14
C PRO A 170 -0.33 2.82 -7.73
N PHE A 171 -1.07 2.39 -6.72
CA PHE A 171 -0.48 2.23 -5.39
C PHE A 171 0.53 1.09 -5.42
N VAL A 172 1.81 1.42 -5.28
CA VAL A 172 2.90 0.44 -5.26
C VAL A 172 3.37 0.18 -3.84
N ILE A 173 3.28 -1.08 -3.40
CA ILE A 173 3.63 -1.56 -2.05
C ILE A 173 4.67 -2.65 -2.19
N ARG A 174 5.86 -2.46 -1.63
CA ARG A 174 6.98 -3.41 -1.75
C ARG A 174 7.49 -3.90 -0.40
N ASN A 175 7.82 -5.19 -0.32
CA ASN A 175 8.55 -5.77 0.81
C ASN A 175 7.85 -5.56 2.17
N MET A 176 6.51 -5.56 2.18
CA MET A 176 5.73 -5.33 3.40
C MET A 176 5.65 -6.59 4.25
N LYS A 177 5.91 -6.48 5.54
CA LYS A 177 5.70 -7.57 6.51
C LYS A 177 4.59 -7.22 7.49
N ILE A 178 3.64 -8.12 7.65
CA ILE A 178 2.51 -7.97 8.57
C ILE A 178 2.37 -9.26 9.37
N TRP A 179 2.39 -9.19 10.69
CA TRP A 179 2.26 -10.40 11.51
C TRP A 179 1.59 -10.19 12.86
N ALA A 180 0.94 -11.24 13.38
CA ALA A 180 0.25 -11.20 14.68
C ALA A 180 -0.75 -10.03 14.82
N VAL A 181 -1.56 -9.80 13.78
CA VAL A 181 -2.65 -8.80 13.77
C VAL A 181 -3.97 -9.47 13.38
N HIS A 182 -5.11 -8.87 13.70
CA HIS A 182 -6.41 -9.44 13.34
C HIS A 182 -6.64 -9.41 11.81
N TYR A 183 -6.69 -8.21 11.19
CA TYR A 183 -6.79 -8.02 9.74
C TYR A 183 -5.45 -7.55 9.15
N ALA A 184 -4.80 -8.37 8.35
CA ALA A 184 -3.47 -8.02 7.83
C ALA A 184 -3.53 -6.85 6.82
N PHE A 185 -4.20 -7.03 5.69
CA PHE A 185 -4.23 -6.03 4.62
C PHE A 185 -5.63 -5.78 4.10
N LEU A 186 -6.14 -4.57 4.28
CA LEU A 186 -7.40 -4.09 3.72
C LEU A 186 -7.13 -3.22 2.49
N GLY A 187 -7.61 -3.66 1.32
CA GLY A 187 -7.33 -2.99 0.03
C GLY A 187 -8.57 -2.56 -0.73
N GLN A 188 -9.28 -1.52 -0.28
CA GLN A 188 -10.49 -1.03 -0.96
C GLN A 188 -10.22 0.05 -2.03
N SER A 189 -8.99 0.53 -2.16
CA SER A 189 -8.59 1.37 -3.30
C SER A 189 -8.31 0.52 -4.54
N PRO A 190 -8.70 0.97 -5.75
CA PRO A 190 -8.34 0.29 -7.01
C PRO A 190 -6.86 0.52 -7.38
N CYS A 191 -6.40 -0.15 -8.45
CA CYS A 191 -5.06 0.05 -9.06
C CYS A 191 -3.93 -0.15 -8.04
N VAL A 192 -3.77 -1.39 -7.55
CA VAL A 192 -2.80 -1.74 -6.50
C VAL A 192 -1.79 -2.72 -7.05
N LEU A 193 -0.51 -2.40 -6.93
CA LEU A 193 0.62 -3.30 -7.13
C LEU A 193 1.22 -3.66 -5.77
N LEU A 194 1.11 -4.92 -5.38
CA LEU A 194 1.76 -5.49 -4.20
C LEU A 194 2.86 -6.42 -4.66
N GLU A 195 4.08 -6.21 -4.20
CA GLU A 195 5.24 -7.06 -4.52
C GLU A 195 5.95 -7.48 -3.24
N ASN A 196 6.14 -8.79 -3.06
CA ASN A 196 6.85 -9.38 -1.93
C ASN A 196 6.24 -9.02 -0.56
N MET A 197 4.93 -9.22 -0.38
CA MET A 197 4.29 -9.09 0.93
C MET A 197 4.31 -10.41 1.69
N ARG A 198 4.59 -10.36 2.99
CA ARG A 198 4.52 -11.51 3.90
C ARG A 198 3.51 -11.25 5.00
N ILE A 199 2.55 -12.16 5.11
CA ILE A 199 1.53 -12.19 6.14
C ILE A 199 1.75 -13.43 7.00
N HIS A 200 1.87 -13.27 8.31
CA HIS A 200 2.18 -14.37 9.22
C HIS A 200 1.39 -14.30 10.53
N LYS A 201 0.71 -15.38 10.91
CA LYS A 201 -0.04 -15.46 12.18
C LYS A 201 -1.05 -14.32 12.36
N CYS A 202 -1.65 -13.88 11.27
CA CYS A 202 -2.82 -13.01 11.32
C CYS A 202 -4.09 -13.84 11.33
N ASP A 203 -5.22 -13.30 11.80
CA ASP A 203 -6.50 -14.03 11.69
C ASP A 203 -7.02 -14.00 10.24
N TYR A 204 -6.95 -12.82 9.62
CA TYR A 204 -7.33 -12.54 8.23
C TYR A 204 -6.13 -12.01 7.44
N GLY A 205 -5.95 -12.50 6.20
CA GLY A 205 -4.86 -12.10 5.32
C GLY A 205 -5.22 -10.90 4.44
N ILE A 206 -5.46 -11.15 3.15
CA ILE A 206 -6.03 -10.13 2.25
C ILE A 206 -7.51 -10.00 2.61
N TYR A 207 -7.94 -8.84 3.09
CA TYR A 207 -9.27 -8.62 3.66
C TYR A 207 -10.06 -7.52 2.94
N ASN A 208 -11.35 -7.79 2.69
CA ASN A 208 -12.32 -6.83 2.16
C ASN A 208 -11.83 -5.96 0.96
N PRO A 209 -11.18 -6.53 -0.08
CA PRO A 209 -10.67 -5.76 -1.20
C PRO A 209 -11.72 -5.54 -2.29
N ASN A 210 -11.59 -4.48 -3.08
CA ASN A 210 -12.47 -4.26 -4.23
C ASN A 210 -12.08 -5.10 -5.48
N PHE A 211 -10.81 -5.52 -5.54
CA PHE A 211 -10.20 -6.26 -6.66
C PHE A 211 -10.42 -5.60 -8.04
N ASP A 212 -10.28 -4.29 -8.13
CA ASP A 212 -10.34 -3.53 -9.36
C ASP A 212 -8.93 -3.09 -9.79
N ARG A 213 -8.32 -3.89 -10.70
CA ARG A 213 -6.93 -3.74 -11.18
C ARG A 213 -5.91 -3.92 -10.07
N HIS A 214 -6.03 -5.04 -9.36
CA HIS A 214 -5.05 -5.45 -8.36
C HIS A 214 -4.06 -6.44 -8.97
N VAL A 215 -2.78 -6.22 -8.73
CA VAL A 215 -1.66 -7.07 -9.18
C VAL A 215 -0.83 -7.45 -7.97
N TYR A 216 -0.87 -8.72 -7.58
CA TYR A 216 -0.11 -9.23 -6.44
C TYR A 216 1.01 -10.16 -6.94
N ARG A 217 2.24 -9.90 -6.54
CA ARG A 217 3.43 -10.68 -6.90
C ARG A 217 4.15 -11.12 -5.64
N ASP A 218 4.54 -12.38 -5.57
CA ASP A 218 5.31 -12.95 -4.46
C ASP A 218 4.65 -12.72 -3.08
N LEU A 219 3.37 -13.08 -2.97
CA LEU A 219 2.60 -12.98 -1.74
C LEU A 219 2.73 -14.28 -0.93
N THR A 220 3.20 -14.19 0.31
CA THR A 220 3.22 -15.34 1.25
C THR A 220 2.24 -15.09 2.39
N ILE A 221 1.35 -16.06 2.64
CA ILE A 221 0.41 -16.04 3.74
C ILE A 221 0.60 -17.32 4.55
N SER A 222 0.92 -17.17 5.83
CA SER A 222 1.32 -18.29 6.68
C SER A 222 0.63 -18.27 8.03
N GLU A 223 0.20 -19.44 8.49
CA GLU A 223 -0.48 -19.61 9.80
C GLU A 223 -1.66 -18.63 10.02
N THR A 224 -2.41 -18.32 8.95
CA THR A 224 -3.58 -17.43 8.98
C THR A 224 -4.88 -18.23 8.83
N PRO A 225 -5.58 -18.55 9.94
CA PRO A 225 -6.60 -19.59 9.94
C PRO A 225 -7.98 -19.13 9.48
N ASP A 226 -8.43 -17.89 9.70
CA ASP A 226 -9.82 -17.55 9.42
C ASP A 226 -10.04 -17.33 7.93
N GLU A 227 -9.57 -16.21 7.37
CA GLU A 227 -9.70 -15.89 5.95
C GLU A 227 -8.34 -15.44 5.41
N PRO A 228 -7.49 -16.37 4.94
CA PRO A 228 -6.18 -16.00 4.43
C PRO A 228 -6.27 -15.17 3.15
N PHE A 229 -7.33 -15.35 2.36
CA PHE A 229 -7.60 -14.55 1.18
C PHE A 229 -9.10 -14.25 1.11
N SER A 230 -9.47 -13.01 0.80
CA SER A 230 -10.87 -12.61 0.88
C SER A 230 -11.69 -12.83 -0.38
N SER A 231 -13.00 -13.00 -0.18
CA SER A 231 -14.04 -13.14 -1.23
C SER A 231 -14.49 -11.82 -1.85
N GLY A 232 -13.78 -10.72 -1.59
CA GLY A 232 -14.08 -9.40 -2.14
C GLY A 232 -14.68 -8.43 -1.12
N TYR A 233 -15.31 -7.38 -1.63
CA TYR A 233 -15.75 -6.21 -0.88
C TYR A 233 -17.12 -6.41 -0.21
N ALA A 234 -17.21 -5.90 1.03
CA ALA A 234 -18.37 -5.90 1.91
C ALA A 234 -18.88 -7.30 2.31
N ASP A 235 -19.80 -7.34 3.27
CA ASP A 235 -20.43 -8.58 3.78
C ASP A 235 -21.17 -9.38 2.68
N ASN A 236 -21.41 -8.76 1.52
CA ASN A 236 -22.07 -9.37 0.37
C ASN A 236 -21.11 -10.02 -0.64
N SER A 237 -19.78 -10.00 -0.41
CA SER A 237 -18.78 -10.60 -1.28
C SER A 237 -18.88 -10.09 -2.74
N VAL A 238 -18.37 -8.88 -2.99
CA VAL A 238 -18.44 -8.21 -4.30
C VAL A 238 -17.04 -7.96 -4.87
N GLN A 239 -16.84 -8.26 -6.16
CA GLN A 239 -15.63 -7.88 -6.90
C GLN A 239 -15.98 -6.97 -8.06
N TYR A 240 -15.17 -5.93 -8.26
CA TYR A 240 -15.46 -4.88 -9.24
C TYR A 240 -14.57 -4.91 -10.49
N GLY A 241 -13.46 -5.65 -10.50
CA GLY A 241 -12.61 -5.70 -11.68
C GLY A 241 -11.72 -6.92 -11.71
N VAL A 242 -10.57 -6.76 -12.35
CA VAL A 242 -9.63 -7.85 -12.54
C VAL A 242 -8.61 -7.89 -11.40
N LEU A 243 -8.38 -9.10 -10.88
CA LEU A 243 -7.28 -9.42 -9.97
C LEU A 243 -6.29 -10.34 -10.69
N THR A 244 -5.00 -10.05 -10.57
CA THR A 244 -3.92 -10.97 -10.95
C THR A 244 -3.05 -11.27 -9.75
N VAL A 245 -2.71 -12.55 -9.58
CA VAL A 245 -1.81 -13.03 -8.54
C VAL A 245 -0.78 -13.97 -9.16
N ASP A 246 0.49 -13.64 -8.99
CA ASP A 246 1.63 -14.44 -9.46
C ASP A 246 2.57 -14.75 -8.30
N GLY A 247 2.73 -16.03 -7.98
CA GLY A 247 3.60 -16.44 -6.87
C GLY A 247 2.93 -16.28 -5.50
N LEU A 248 1.74 -16.86 -5.33
CA LEU A 248 1.07 -16.97 -4.03
C LEU A 248 1.53 -18.23 -3.30
N VAL A 249 2.01 -18.08 -2.07
CA VAL A 249 2.36 -19.20 -1.19
C VAL A 249 1.44 -19.19 0.02
N PHE A 250 0.70 -20.28 0.20
CA PHE A 250 0.05 -20.59 1.47
C PHE A 250 0.89 -21.58 2.27
N GLU A 251 1.25 -21.23 3.50
CA GLU A 251 2.12 -22.05 4.34
C GLU A 251 1.49 -22.35 5.70
N ASN A 252 1.45 -23.64 6.08
CA ASN A 252 1.01 -24.09 7.40
C ASN A 252 -0.40 -23.60 7.78
N ILE A 253 -1.28 -23.39 6.80
CA ILE A 253 -2.64 -22.87 7.05
C ILE A 253 -3.56 -24.00 7.52
N ARG A 254 -4.22 -23.76 8.65
CA ARG A 254 -5.34 -24.56 9.16
C ARG A 254 -6.62 -23.74 9.04
N SER A 255 -7.15 -23.67 7.82
CA SER A 255 -8.32 -22.82 7.52
C SER A 255 -9.55 -23.24 8.35
N THR A 256 -10.15 -22.27 9.05
CA THR A 256 -11.40 -22.40 9.82
C THR A 256 -12.56 -22.82 8.93
N TYR A 257 -12.60 -22.29 7.70
CA TYR A 257 -13.64 -22.58 6.71
C TYR A 257 -13.27 -23.73 5.76
N ASN A 258 -12.09 -24.34 5.94
CA ASN A 258 -11.53 -25.35 5.04
C ASN A 258 -11.37 -24.87 3.58
N ILE A 259 -11.25 -23.55 3.36
CA ILE A 259 -11.00 -22.95 2.05
C ILE A 259 -9.83 -21.97 2.13
N LEU A 260 -9.09 -21.80 1.04
CA LEU A 260 -7.95 -20.86 0.99
C LEU A 260 -8.25 -19.62 0.13
N ILE A 261 -8.91 -19.80 -1.01
CA ILE A 261 -9.29 -18.74 -1.94
C ILE A 261 -10.81 -18.81 -2.11
N PRO A 262 -11.60 -18.05 -1.33
CA PRO A 262 -13.03 -18.05 -1.50
C PRO A 262 -13.41 -17.47 -2.87
N LEU A 263 -14.45 -18.05 -3.48
CA LEU A 263 -15.06 -17.48 -4.67
C LEU A 263 -15.88 -16.24 -4.30
N THR A 264 -15.77 -15.20 -5.12
CA THR A 264 -16.59 -14.00 -4.96
C THR A 264 -18.03 -14.27 -5.40
N HIS A 265 -19.00 -13.80 -4.61
CA HIS A 265 -20.41 -14.05 -4.86
C HIS A 265 -20.94 -13.19 -6.01
N TYR A 266 -20.62 -11.89 -6.03
CA TYR A 266 -21.21 -10.93 -6.95
C TYR A 266 -20.19 -10.20 -7.82
N ASN A 267 -20.42 -10.22 -9.12
CA ASN A 267 -19.69 -9.42 -10.09
C ASN A 267 -20.27 -7.99 -10.17
N GLY A 268 -19.66 -7.06 -9.44
CA GLY A 268 -20.13 -5.69 -9.25
C GLY A 268 -20.09 -4.81 -10.49
N SER A 269 -19.21 -5.12 -11.45
CA SER A 269 -19.04 -4.37 -12.70
C SER A 269 -19.55 -5.09 -13.95
N GLY A 270 -19.73 -6.41 -13.87
CA GLY A 270 -19.95 -7.28 -15.01
C GLY A 270 -18.65 -7.73 -15.71
N SER A 271 -17.49 -7.22 -15.33
CA SER A 271 -16.18 -7.57 -15.89
C SER A 271 -15.22 -8.19 -14.88
N ALA A 272 -15.68 -8.48 -13.66
CA ALA A 272 -14.84 -9.10 -12.64
C ALA A 272 -14.36 -10.49 -13.04
N VAL A 273 -13.06 -10.73 -12.83
CA VAL A 273 -12.39 -12.02 -13.03
C VAL A 273 -11.10 -12.03 -12.20
N SER A 274 -10.72 -13.20 -11.68
CA SER A 274 -9.46 -13.35 -10.96
C SER A 274 -8.56 -14.35 -11.66
N HIS A 275 -7.28 -14.03 -11.80
CA HIS A 275 -6.26 -14.88 -12.40
C HIS A 275 -5.16 -15.18 -11.39
N PHE A 276 -4.86 -16.45 -11.21
CA PHE A 276 -3.79 -16.94 -10.35
C PHE A 276 -2.82 -17.78 -11.16
N ARG A 277 -1.52 -17.56 -10.97
CA ARG A 277 -0.47 -18.45 -11.48
C ARG A 277 0.60 -18.66 -10.42
N ASN A 278 1.36 -19.75 -10.53
CA ASN A 278 2.42 -20.10 -9.59
C ASN A 278 1.95 -20.18 -8.12
N VAL A 279 0.74 -20.69 -7.87
CA VAL A 279 0.21 -20.91 -6.51
C VAL A 279 0.86 -22.14 -5.89
N LYS A 280 1.42 -22.00 -4.69
CA LYS A 280 2.09 -23.08 -3.93
C LYS A 280 1.44 -23.28 -2.59
N LEU A 281 1.25 -24.55 -2.23
CA LEU A 281 0.63 -24.98 -0.98
C LEU A 281 1.68 -25.75 -0.18
N ALA A 282 2.20 -25.15 0.88
CA ALA A 282 3.18 -25.76 1.77
C ALA A 282 2.48 -26.30 3.02
N ASN A 283 2.60 -27.62 3.25
CA ASN A 283 1.97 -28.34 4.36
C ASN A 283 0.44 -28.19 4.43
N TRP A 284 -0.19 -28.13 3.26
CA TRP A 284 -1.64 -28.18 3.13
C TRP A 284 -2.03 -29.37 2.25
N SER A 285 -2.82 -30.28 2.83
CA SER A 285 -3.47 -31.37 2.11
C SER A 285 -4.98 -31.13 2.13
N GLY A 286 -5.60 -31.20 0.96
CA GLY A 286 -7.03 -30.98 0.79
C GLY A 286 -7.77 -32.13 0.08
N ASP A 287 -9.08 -32.03 0.12
CA ASP A 287 -10.07 -32.92 -0.52
C ASP A 287 -11.28 -32.07 -0.96
N ASN A 288 -12.45 -32.66 -1.23
CA ASN A 288 -13.63 -31.86 -1.60
C ASN A 288 -14.28 -31.10 -0.43
N ARG A 289 -13.82 -31.31 0.81
CA ARG A 289 -14.20 -30.54 2.00
C ARG A 289 -13.12 -29.52 2.38
N ARG A 290 -11.87 -29.76 1.99
CA ARG A 290 -10.74 -28.84 2.05
C ARG A 290 -10.25 -28.44 0.66
N ALA A 291 -10.84 -27.38 0.11
CA ALA A 291 -10.59 -26.97 -1.26
C ALA A 291 -9.70 -25.72 -1.34
N LEU A 292 -8.93 -25.59 -2.42
CA LEU A 292 -8.18 -24.39 -2.73
C LEU A 292 -9.14 -23.24 -3.04
N ALA A 293 -10.15 -23.50 -3.89
CA ALA A 293 -11.13 -22.51 -4.31
C ALA A 293 -12.57 -23.02 -4.17
N ASN A 294 -13.34 -22.40 -3.26
CA ASN A 294 -14.74 -22.76 -3.02
C ASN A 294 -15.53 -21.56 -2.46
N MET A 295 -16.86 -21.65 -2.41
CA MET A 295 -17.68 -20.66 -1.70
C MET A 295 -17.63 -20.92 -0.18
N TYR A 296 -17.91 -19.89 0.62
CA TYR A 296 -18.20 -20.10 2.04
C TYR A 296 -19.46 -20.97 2.21
N GLY A 297 -19.35 -22.01 3.03
CA GLY A 297 -20.49 -22.89 3.37
C GLY A 297 -21.45 -22.20 4.35
N GLY A 298 -22.71 -22.00 3.95
CA GLY A 298 -23.73 -21.40 4.82
C GLY A 298 -25.02 -21.04 4.08
N LYS A 299 -26.17 -21.29 4.72
CA LYS A 299 -27.53 -21.18 4.15
C LYS A 299 -28.03 -19.77 3.80
N SER A 300 -27.19 -18.74 3.65
CA SER A 300 -27.69 -17.35 3.68
C SER A 300 -27.00 -16.34 2.75
N LEU A 301 -26.70 -16.68 1.49
CA LEU A 301 -26.55 -15.65 0.46
C LEU A 301 -27.47 -16.01 -0.72
N LEU A 302 -28.73 -15.62 -0.56
CA LEU A 302 -29.76 -15.55 -1.60
C LEU A 302 -29.80 -14.12 -2.17
N PRO A 303 -30.08 -13.95 -3.47
CA PRO A 303 -30.35 -14.98 -4.47
C PRO A 303 -29.08 -15.48 -5.18
N PRO A 304 -29.17 -16.60 -5.95
CA PRO A 304 -28.16 -16.94 -6.95
C PRO A 304 -27.79 -15.69 -7.75
N THR A 305 -26.50 -15.34 -7.76
CA THR A 305 -26.06 -14.18 -8.52
C THR A 305 -26.13 -14.56 -10.01
N PRO A 306 -26.87 -13.83 -10.85
CA PRO A 306 -26.88 -14.07 -12.30
C PRO A 306 -25.57 -13.65 -12.97
N LYS A 307 -24.55 -13.23 -12.19
CA LYS A 307 -23.24 -12.78 -12.63
C LYS A 307 -22.19 -13.22 -11.62
N GLY A 308 -21.73 -14.45 -11.75
CA GLY A 308 -20.62 -14.97 -10.94
C GLY A 308 -19.28 -14.31 -11.29
N VAL A 309 -18.25 -14.60 -10.50
CA VAL A 309 -16.87 -14.21 -10.79
C VAL A 309 -16.04 -15.47 -11.05
N PRO A 310 -15.55 -15.71 -12.27
CA PRO A 310 -14.68 -16.85 -12.53
C PRO A 310 -13.27 -16.60 -11.96
N ILE A 311 -12.65 -17.69 -11.50
CA ILE A 311 -11.22 -17.72 -11.17
C ILE A 311 -10.50 -18.60 -12.18
N TYR A 312 -9.46 -18.09 -12.81
CA TYR A 312 -8.55 -18.87 -13.64
C TYR A 312 -7.28 -19.21 -12.86
N PHE A 313 -7.03 -20.51 -12.67
CA PHE A 313 -5.73 -21.01 -12.24
C PHE A 313 -4.94 -21.43 -13.47
N HIS A 314 -3.94 -20.64 -13.82
CA HIS A 314 -3.11 -20.86 -15.00
C HIS A 314 -2.21 -22.07 -14.83
N ASP A 315 -2.07 -22.83 -15.92
CA ASP A 315 -1.25 -24.05 -16.01
C ASP A 315 -1.59 -25.14 -14.97
N TYR A 316 -2.78 -25.09 -14.35
CA TYR A 316 -3.17 -26.03 -13.29
C TYR A 316 -3.13 -27.50 -13.75
N PHE A 317 -3.53 -27.78 -14.99
CA PHE A 317 -3.49 -29.13 -15.57
C PHE A 317 -2.20 -29.40 -16.37
N GLY A 318 -1.23 -28.49 -16.34
CA GLY A 318 -0.01 -28.50 -17.13
C GLY A 318 0.11 -27.29 -18.05
N PRO A 319 1.24 -27.15 -18.78
CA PRO A 319 1.50 -25.97 -19.61
C PRO A 319 0.38 -25.69 -20.63
N HIS A 320 -0.13 -24.45 -20.64
CA HIS A 320 -1.25 -23.96 -21.47
C HIS A 320 -2.59 -24.68 -21.24
N ARG A 321 -2.75 -25.32 -20.08
CA ARG A 321 -3.97 -26.04 -19.67
C ARG A 321 -4.44 -25.46 -18.33
N HIS A 322 -5.30 -24.44 -18.43
CA HIS A 322 -5.75 -23.67 -17.28
C HIS A 322 -7.00 -24.30 -16.66
N ALA A 323 -7.24 -24.06 -15.38
CA ALA A 323 -8.51 -24.38 -14.74
C ALA A 323 -9.37 -23.13 -14.59
N LYS A 324 -10.57 -23.13 -15.17
CA LYS A 324 -11.62 -22.14 -14.91
C LYS A 324 -12.51 -22.65 -13.78
N VAL A 325 -12.40 -22.05 -12.60
CA VAL A 325 -13.21 -22.35 -11.42
C VAL A 325 -14.36 -21.37 -11.31
N VAL A 326 -15.56 -21.89 -11.09
CA VAL A 326 -16.79 -21.11 -10.94
C VAL A 326 -17.60 -21.65 -9.76
N SER A 327 -18.52 -20.84 -9.23
CA SER A 327 -19.50 -21.34 -8.27
C SER A 327 -20.43 -22.34 -8.96
N ALA A 328 -20.77 -23.42 -8.27
CA ALA A 328 -21.79 -24.38 -8.72
C ALA A 328 -23.19 -23.74 -8.84
N ARG A 329 -23.36 -22.51 -8.32
CA ARG A 329 -24.60 -21.73 -8.37
C ARG A 329 -24.61 -20.64 -9.45
N ALA A 330 -23.47 -20.39 -10.12
CA ALA A 330 -23.34 -19.36 -11.15
C ALA A 330 -23.82 -19.89 -12.52
N VAL A 331 -25.14 -19.89 -12.72
CA VAL A 331 -25.78 -20.44 -13.93
C VAL A 331 -25.27 -19.77 -15.21
N ASP A 332 -24.95 -18.48 -15.15
CA ASP A 332 -24.39 -17.70 -16.26
C ASP A 332 -23.02 -18.21 -16.70
N LEU A 333 -22.16 -18.61 -15.75
CA LEU A 333 -20.83 -19.12 -16.04
C LEU A 333 -20.83 -20.61 -16.41
N LEU A 334 -21.77 -21.38 -15.86
CA LEU A 334 -21.91 -22.81 -16.16
C LEU A 334 -22.47 -23.08 -17.56
N ALA A 335 -23.16 -22.10 -18.16
CA ALA A 335 -23.78 -22.22 -19.48
C ALA A 335 -22.84 -21.90 -20.66
N ASP A 336 -21.53 -21.75 -20.41
CA ASP A 336 -20.53 -21.32 -21.42
C ASP A 336 -20.02 -22.46 -22.34
N GLY A 337 -20.56 -23.67 -22.20
CA GLY A 337 -20.21 -24.84 -23.03
C GLY A 337 -19.02 -25.66 -22.51
N ASN A 338 -18.38 -25.26 -21.41
CA ASN A 338 -17.27 -26.01 -20.82
C ASN A 338 -17.72 -27.24 -19.99
N ALA A 339 -16.85 -28.25 -19.92
CA ALA A 339 -17.10 -29.48 -19.15
C ALA A 339 -16.70 -29.31 -17.66
N TYR A 340 -17.58 -28.69 -16.89
CA TYR A 340 -17.40 -28.48 -15.45
C TYR A 340 -17.52 -29.77 -14.64
N ARG A 341 -16.55 -30.00 -13.75
CA ARG A 341 -16.47 -31.17 -12.87
C ARG A 341 -15.87 -30.81 -11.52
N GLU A 342 -15.97 -31.73 -10.57
CA GLU A 342 -15.16 -31.68 -9.36
C GLU A 342 -13.71 -32.00 -9.71
N VAL A 343 -12.78 -31.22 -9.17
CA VAL A 343 -11.34 -31.40 -9.32
C VAL A 343 -10.76 -31.52 -7.92
N PRO A 344 -10.23 -32.69 -7.52
CA PRO A 344 -9.66 -32.90 -6.19
C PRO A 344 -8.65 -31.81 -5.84
N LEU A 345 -8.62 -31.38 -4.58
CA LEU A 345 -7.80 -30.28 -4.06
C LEU A 345 -8.24 -28.88 -4.52
N LEU A 346 -8.66 -28.72 -5.78
CA LEU A 346 -9.01 -27.41 -6.36
C LEU A 346 -10.40 -26.94 -5.92
N THR A 347 -11.42 -27.79 -6.09
CA THR A 347 -12.82 -27.43 -5.90
C THR A 347 -13.44 -28.09 -4.68
N GLY A 348 -14.42 -27.43 -4.07
CA GLY A 348 -15.26 -28.00 -3.02
C GLY A 348 -16.66 -28.35 -3.50
N ASP A 349 -17.57 -28.54 -2.55
CA ASP A 349 -18.99 -28.84 -2.79
C ASP A 349 -19.73 -27.74 -3.57
N GLU A 350 -19.37 -26.47 -3.35
CA GLU A 350 -20.01 -25.28 -3.93
C GLU A 350 -19.27 -24.70 -5.14
N SER A 351 -18.22 -25.36 -5.65
CA SER A 351 -17.46 -24.93 -6.83
C SER A 351 -17.25 -26.05 -7.84
N ARG A 352 -17.08 -25.69 -9.11
CA ARG A 352 -16.75 -26.62 -10.20
C ARG A 352 -15.65 -26.01 -11.05
N ALA A 353 -14.87 -26.87 -11.70
CA ALA A 353 -13.78 -26.45 -12.57
C ALA A 353 -13.89 -27.12 -13.94
N ALA A 354 -13.55 -26.37 -14.98
CA ALA A 354 -13.33 -26.87 -16.32
C ALA A 354 -11.88 -26.63 -16.75
N GLU A 355 -11.35 -27.54 -17.54
CA GLU A 355 -10.10 -27.30 -18.25
C GLU A 355 -10.38 -26.40 -19.46
N VAL A 356 -9.60 -25.33 -19.60
CA VAL A 356 -9.71 -24.36 -20.69
C VAL A 356 -8.33 -24.05 -21.27
N HIS A 357 -8.31 -23.56 -22.49
CA HIS A 357 -7.10 -23.19 -23.24
C HIS A 357 -7.21 -21.74 -23.72
N ASP A 358 -6.11 -21.18 -24.23
CA ASP A 358 -6.07 -19.87 -24.87
C ASP A 358 -6.55 -18.72 -23.96
N VAL A 359 -6.27 -18.82 -22.65
CA VAL A 359 -6.55 -17.77 -21.67
C VAL A 359 -5.25 -17.09 -21.28
N GLU A 360 -5.08 -15.84 -21.71
CA GLU A 360 -3.91 -15.03 -21.35
C GLU A 360 -3.90 -14.68 -19.85
N PHE A 361 -2.70 -14.57 -19.27
CA PHE A 361 -2.54 -13.95 -17.96
C PHE A 361 -2.48 -12.43 -18.16
N PRO A 362 -3.50 -11.67 -17.74
CA PRO A 362 -3.61 -10.27 -18.14
C PRO A 362 -2.54 -9.42 -17.44
N ASP A 363 -2.02 -8.44 -18.16
CA ASP A 363 -1.26 -7.34 -17.57
C ASP A 363 -2.22 -6.18 -17.31
N LEU A 364 -2.32 -5.74 -16.05
CA LEU A 364 -3.38 -4.81 -15.60
C LEU A 364 -2.89 -3.39 -15.38
N LEU A 365 -1.57 -3.19 -15.28
CA LEU A 365 -0.95 -1.93 -14.87
C LEU A 365 0.18 -1.62 -15.83
N ASP A 366 0.18 -0.42 -16.39
CA ASP A 366 1.23 0.11 -17.26
C ASP A 366 2.06 1.17 -16.50
N ALA A 367 2.52 0.79 -15.31
CA ALA A 367 3.17 1.69 -14.37
C ALA A 367 4.34 2.45 -15.02
N VAL A 368 4.33 3.78 -14.91
CA VAL A 368 5.36 4.67 -15.46
C VAL A 368 6.11 5.43 -14.38
N ASP A 369 7.30 5.89 -14.75
CA ASP A 369 8.13 6.77 -13.93
C ASP A 369 8.28 8.13 -14.62
N ASP A 370 7.28 8.99 -14.45
CA ASP A 370 7.18 10.30 -15.11
C ASP A 370 7.14 11.48 -14.12
N ARG A 371 7.47 11.21 -12.85
CA ARG A 371 7.58 12.24 -11.81
C ARG A 371 9.04 12.55 -11.55
N ALA A 372 9.28 13.79 -11.19
CA ALA A 372 10.61 14.23 -10.84
C ALA A 372 10.94 13.87 -9.37
N PRO A 373 12.21 13.57 -9.07
CA PRO A 373 12.68 13.43 -7.70
C PRO A 373 12.46 14.68 -6.85
N ALA A 374 12.38 14.48 -5.53
CA ALA A 374 12.33 15.53 -4.52
C ALA A 374 13.54 15.42 -3.57
N THR A 375 14.47 16.37 -3.63
CA THR A 375 15.68 16.46 -2.80
C THR A 375 15.61 17.46 -1.65
N VAL A 376 15.85 17.05 -0.41
CA VAL A 376 15.91 17.95 0.74
C VAL A 376 17.33 17.95 1.34
N ILE A 377 17.90 19.14 1.53
CA ILE A 377 19.11 19.35 2.33
C ILE A 377 18.67 19.32 3.79
N THR A 378 19.27 18.43 4.59
CA THR A 378 18.94 18.26 6.01
C THR A 378 20.04 18.80 6.92
N HIS A 379 21.26 18.96 6.40
CA HIS A 379 22.39 19.44 7.19
C HIS A 379 23.41 20.16 6.31
N ALA A 380 23.96 21.26 6.82
CA ALA A 380 25.12 21.94 6.25
C ALA A 380 26.01 22.41 7.40
N SER A 381 27.26 21.97 7.41
CA SER A 381 28.21 22.34 8.47
C SER A 381 29.65 22.40 7.97
N PRO A 382 30.48 23.30 8.52
CA PRO A 382 31.91 23.33 8.20
C PRO A 382 32.56 21.99 8.55
N SER A 383 33.38 21.45 7.63
CA SER A 383 34.13 20.20 7.84
C SER A 383 35.64 20.43 7.98
N ALA A 384 36.15 21.50 7.37
CA ALA A 384 37.52 21.99 7.48
C ALA A 384 37.55 23.47 7.03
N PRO A 385 38.65 24.22 7.23
CA PRO A 385 38.80 25.57 6.67
C PRO A 385 38.51 25.59 5.16
N GLY A 386 37.57 26.43 4.74
CA GLY A 386 37.12 26.53 3.35
C GLY A 386 36.32 25.33 2.83
N LYS A 387 35.89 24.40 3.70
CA LYS A 387 35.11 23.21 3.30
C LYS A 387 33.78 23.11 4.04
N LEU A 388 32.71 22.87 3.29
CA LEU A 388 31.36 22.67 3.83
C LEU A 388 30.86 21.27 3.50
N LEU A 389 30.51 20.49 4.52
CA LEU A 389 29.81 19.22 4.35
C LEU A 389 28.31 19.49 4.28
N VAL A 390 27.68 19.01 3.21
CA VAL A 390 26.24 19.09 2.98
C VAL A 390 25.67 17.68 2.92
N ARG A 391 24.55 17.46 3.61
CA ARG A 391 23.83 16.19 3.63
C ARG A 391 22.36 16.41 3.33
N GLY A 392 21.73 15.36 2.83
CA GLY A 392 20.31 15.38 2.56
C GLY A 392 19.72 14.02 2.24
N THR A 393 18.49 14.08 1.72
CA THR A 393 17.71 12.94 1.28
C THR A 393 17.06 13.25 -0.06
N THR A 394 16.88 12.25 -0.90
CA THR A 394 16.11 12.35 -2.14
C THR A 394 15.12 11.21 -2.20
N SER A 395 13.87 11.53 -2.55
CA SER A 395 12.83 10.54 -2.79
C SER A 395 12.21 10.70 -4.17
N ASP A 396 11.81 9.57 -4.76
CA ASP A 396 11.32 9.46 -6.13
C ASP A 396 10.55 8.14 -6.30
N ASN A 397 9.59 8.02 -7.22
CA ASN A 397 8.86 6.76 -7.43
C ASN A 397 9.64 5.72 -8.25
N GLY A 398 10.79 6.08 -8.81
CA GLY A 398 11.75 5.18 -9.43
C GLY A 398 13.15 5.25 -8.82
N THR A 399 14.15 5.12 -9.69
CA THR A 399 15.57 5.08 -9.31
C THR A 399 16.20 6.45 -9.51
N VAL A 400 16.70 7.06 -8.44
CA VAL A 400 17.48 8.31 -8.48
C VAL A 400 18.83 8.01 -9.11
N LYS A 401 19.14 8.71 -10.20
CA LYS A 401 20.39 8.56 -10.96
C LYS A 401 21.51 9.36 -10.32
N LYS A 402 21.24 10.61 -9.94
CA LYS A 402 22.23 11.49 -9.31
C LYS A 402 21.57 12.62 -8.50
N VAL A 403 22.32 13.15 -7.55
CA VAL A 403 22.00 14.36 -6.79
C VAL A 403 23.15 15.35 -6.97
N LEU A 404 22.83 16.61 -7.23
CA LEU A 404 23.79 17.71 -7.37
C LEU A 404 23.57 18.72 -6.26
N VAL A 405 24.66 19.26 -5.69
CA VAL A 405 24.64 20.45 -4.83
C VAL A 405 25.61 21.47 -5.40
N ASN A 406 25.11 22.65 -5.79
CA ASN A 406 25.89 23.69 -6.47
C ASN A 406 26.71 23.13 -7.66
N GLY A 407 26.11 22.21 -8.43
CA GLY A 407 26.73 21.56 -9.59
C GLY A 407 27.71 20.42 -9.27
N ARG A 408 28.02 20.18 -7.99
CA ARG A 408 28.85 19.04 -7.57
C ARG A 408 27.99 17.82 -7.26
N GLU A 409 28.35 16.67 -7.82
CA GLU A 409 27.65 15.42 -7.55
C GLU A 409 27.86 14.96 -6.11
N ALA A 410 26.75 14.62 -5.45
CA ALA A 410 26.74 14.05 -4.13
C ALA A 410 26.95 12.54 -4.18
N LYS A 411 27.59 12.01 -3.15
CA LYS A 411 27.75 10.57 -2.96
C LYS A 411 26.53 10.03 -2.20
N ALA A 412 25.88 9.02 -2.74
CA ALA A 412 24.87 8.26 -2.00
C ALA A 412 25.52 7.53 -0.81
N THR A 413 24.95 7.72 0.39
CA THR A 413 25.36 7.02 1.62
C THR A 413 24.34 5.97 2.05
N ALA A 414 23.14 6.01 1.48
CA ALA A 414 22.14 4.94 1.53
C ALA A 414 21.60 4.64 0.12
N GLY A 415 20.94 3.48 -0.03
CA GLY A 415 20.36 3.06 -1.31
C GLY A 415 19.45 4.12 -1.92
N ASN A 416 19.55 4.27 -3.24
CA ASN A 416 18.68 5.15 -4.04
C ASN A 416 18.67 6.62 -3.58
N PHE A 417 19.81 7.11 -3.07
CA PHE A 417 19.95 8.48 -2.52
C PHE A 417 18.97 8.81 -1.38
N ALA A 418 18.44 7.79 -0.69
CA ALA A 418 17.65 8.01 0.53
C ALA A 418 18.45 8.80 1.57
N GLU A 419 19.78 8.68 1.52
CA GLU A 419 20.73 9.58 2.16
C GLU A 419 21.90 9.84 1.22
N TRP A 420 22.40 11.07 1.23
CA TRP A 420 23.54 11.48 0.44
C TRP A 420 24.36 12.56 1.14
N GLU A 421 25.62 12.69 0.74
CA GLU A 421 26.51 13.74 1.22
C GLU A 421 27.43 14.28 0.12
N VAL A 422 27.88 15.52 0.29
CA VAL A 422 28.86 16.16 -0.59
C VAL A 422 29.67 17.16 0.22
N THR A 423 30.97 17.26 -0.07
CA THR A 423 31.83 18.31 0.47
C THR A 423 32.05 19.36 -0.60
N LEU A 424 31.70 20.60 -0.31
CA LEU A 424 32.02 21.77 -1.13
C LEU A 424 33.35 22.35 -0.66
N ASP A 425 34.21 22.75 -1.60
CA ASP A 425 35.51 23.38 -1.33
C ASP A 425 35.44 24.87 -1.71
N GLY A 426 36.29 25.71 -1.10
CA GLY A 426 36.34 27.16 -1.37
C GLY A 426 35.14 27.93 -0.84
N VAL A 427 34.51 27.44 0.24
CA VAL A 427 33.31 28.05 0.84
C VAL A 427 33.72 29.13 1.84
N GLU A 428 33.42 30.39 1.53
CA GLU A 428 33.68 31.54 2.40
C GLU A 428 32.54 31.75 3.43
N PRO A 429 32.85 32.21 4.66
CA PRO A 429 31.83 32.51 5.66
C PRO A 429 30.90 33.65 5.23
N GLY A 430 29.58 33.42 5.28
CA GLY A 430 28.57 34.49 5.22
C GLY A 430 27.77 34.64 3.93
N GLU A 431 28.07 33.94 2.83
CA GLU A 431 27.37 34.14 1.53
C GLU A 431 27.15 32.86 0.70
N THR A 432 27.14 31.68 1.33
CA THR A 432 26.97 30.43 0.56
C THR A 432 25.51 30.04 0.45
N GLN A 433 24.89 30.42 -0.67
CA GLN A 433 23.63 29.80 -1.10
C GLN A 433 23.90 28.34 -1.52
N LEU A 434 23.12 27.41 -0.96
CA LEU A 434 23.16 26.00 -1.32
C LEU A 434 21.93 25.64 -2.14
N THR A 435 22.12 25.09 -3.33
CA THR A 435 21.04 24.60 -4.18
C THR A 435 21.27 23.12 -4.46
N ALA A 436 20.32 22.28 -4.03
CA ALA A 436 20.31 20.85 -4.30
C ALA A 436 19.20 20.46 -5.30
N SER A 437 19.53 19.56 -6.23
CA SER A 437 18.58 19.00 -7.20
C SER A 437 18.92 17.56 -7.54
N ALA A 438 17.97 16.82 -8.10
CA ALA A 438 18.17 15.45 -8.55
C ALA A 438 17.59 15.15 -9.93
N GLU A 439 18.10 14.07 -10.52
CA GLU A 439 17.64 13.45 -11.76
C GLU A 439 17.46 11.96 -11.51
N ASP A 440 16.38 11.37 -12.03
CA ASP A 440 16.15 9.92 -11.97
C ASP A 440 16.69 9.18 -13.20
N ALA A 441 16.54 7.86 -13.22
CA ALA A 441 16.95 6.99 -14.30
C ALA A 441 16.03 7.07 -15.53
N ALA A 442 14.78 7.54 -15.36
CA ALA A 442 13.83 7.81 -16.44
C ALA A 442 14.11 9.15 -17.16
N GLY A 443 14.99 9.98 -16.59
CA GLY A 443 15.38 11.28 -17.12
C GLY A 443 14.52 12.44 -16.61
N ASN A 444 13.67 12.23 -15.61
CA ASN A 444 12.96 13.33 -14.98
C ASN A 444 13.91 14.11 -14.07
N VAL A 445 13.79 15.45 -14.11
CA VAL A 445 14.64 16.38 -13.37
C VAL A 445 13.77 17.17 -12.41
N GLU A 446 14.25 17.31 -11.17
CA GLU A 446 13.61 18.10 -10.13
C GLU A 446 13.37 19.55 -10.60
N LYS A 447 12.09 19.94 -10.69
CA LYS A 447 11.67 21.26 -11.20
C LYS A 447 11.74 22.37 -10.14
N LEU A 448 11.69 22.00 -8.87
CA LEU A 448 11.83 22.90 -7.73
C LEU A 448 13.04 22.46 -6.90
N PRO A 449 14.26 22.88 -7.22
CA PRO A 449 15.44 22.54 -6.41
C PRO A 449 15.32 23.13 -4.99
N HIS A 450 15.98 22.50 -4.01
CA HIS A 450 16.01 23.01 -2.65
C HIS A 450 17.13 24.03 -2.48
N THR A 451 16.76 25.26 -2.14
CA THR A 451 17.70 26.34 -1.87
C THR A 451 17.72 26.73 -0.39
N LEU A 452 18.91 26.83 0.21
CA LEU A 452 19.16 27.38 1.55
C LEU A 452 20.09 28.59 1.46
N GLY A 453 19.81 29.63 2.26
CA GLY A 453 20.59 30.88 2.29
C GLY A 453 19.96 31.95 1.39
N ASP A 454 19.41 32.98 2.04
CA ASP A 454 19.04 34.28 1.46
C ASP A 454 19.93 35.36 2.08
#